data_AF-A0A833G028-F1
#
_entry.id   AF-A0A833G028-F1
#
_cell.length_a   1.000
_cell.length_b   1.000
_cell.length_c   1.000
_cell.angle_alpha   90.00
_cell.angle_beta   90.00
_cell.angle_gamma   90.00
#
_symmetry.space_group_name_H-M   'P 1'
#
loop_
_entity.id
_entity.type
_entity.pdbx_description
1 polymer ?
#
loop_
_entity_poly.entity_id
_entity_poly.type
_entity_poly.pdbx_seq_one_letter_code
_entity_poly.pdbx_strand_id
1 'polypeptide(L)' 'LVVFAPLIGYYHAKGLLAGVDGMAPIDAVTAQIETLLAKV' A
#
# COMPACT_ATOMS: atom_id res chain seq x y z
N LEU A 1 17.76 8.90 2.04
CA LEU A 1 16.33 8.65 1.73
C LEU A 1 16.15 8.47 0.21
N VAL A 2 16.71 7.41 -0.40
CA VAL A 2 16.60 7.21 -1.88
C VAL A 2 16.52 5.75 -2.34
N VAL A 3 16.48 4.78 -1.42
CA VAL A 3 16.52 3.35 -1.77
C VAL A 3 15.14 2.70 -1.99
N PHE A 4 14.03 3.31 -1.52
CA PHE A 4 12.67 2.78 -1.73
C PHE A 4 11.99 3.29 -3.01
N ALA A 5 12.61 4.26 -3.69
CA ALA A 5 12.10 4.88 -4.91
C ALA A 5 11.82 3.91 -6.08
N PRO A 6 12.62 2.84 -6.34
CA PRO A 6 12.40 1.99 -7.51
C PRO A 6 11.07 1.24 -7.45
N LEU A 7 10.70 0.71 -6.28
CA LEU A 7 9.51 -0.11 -6.13
C LEU A 7 8.24 0.75 -6.14
N ILE A 8 8.26 1.88 -5.43
CA ILE A 8 7.12 2.80 -5.40
C ILE A 8 6.85 3.35 -6.81
N GLY A 9 7.89 3.82 -7.51
CA GLY A 9 7.75 4.31 -8.88
C GLY A 9 7.25 3.24 -9.85
N TYR A 10 7.74 2.00 -9.72
CA TYR A 10 7.31 0.87 -10.55
C TYR A 10 5.83 0.51 -10.35
N TYR A 11 5.36 0.43 -9.10
CA TYR A 11 3.95 0.13 -8.83
C TYR A 11 3.02 1.30 -9.16
N HIS A 12 3.49 2.54 -9.00
CA HIS A 12 2.76 3.74 -9.42
C HIS A 12 2.54 3.74 -10.93
N ALA A 13 3.59 3.48 -11.72
CA ALA A 13 3.49 3.42 -13.18
C ALA A 13 2.55 2.32 -13.70
N LYS A 14 2.36 1.25 -12.92
CA LYS A 14 1.43 0.15 -13.24
C LYS A 14 -0.01 0.38 -12.76
N GLY A 15 -0.27 1.47 -12.02
CA GLY A 15 -1.58 1.70 -11.40
C GLY A 15 -1.93 0.71 -10.28
N LEU A 16 -0.93 -0.02 -9.75
CA LEU A 16 -1.10 -1.04 -8.72
C LEU A 16 -0.71 -0.55 -7.32
N LEU A 17 -0.31 0.71 -7.20
CA LEU A 17 0.10 1.29 -5.91
C LEU A 17 -1.13 1.62 -5.07
N ALA A 18 -1.24 0.98 -3.91
CA ALA A 18 -2.24 1.29 -2.89
C ALA A 18 -1.55 1.75 -1.60
N GLY A 19 -2.19 2.70 -0.91
CA GLY A 19 -1.72 3.25 0.37
C GLY A 19 -2.47 2.65 1.56
N VAL A 20 -1.76 2.44 2.67
CA VAL A 20 -2.31 2.00 3.95
C VAL A 20 -1.73 2.90 5.04
N ASP A 21 -2.54 3.28 6.02
CA ASP A 21 -2.07 4.05 7.17
C ASP A 21 -1.31 3.15 8.16
N GLY A 22 0.02 3.13 8.06
CA GLY A 22 0.89 2.33 8.92
C GLY A 22 1.00 2.81 10.37
N MET A 23 0.42 3.95 10.74
CA MET A 23 0.40 4.45 12.13
C MET A 23 -0.88 4.10 12.88
N ALA A 24 -1.87 3.52 12.22
CA ALA A 24 -3.12 3.06 12.82
C ALA A 24 -2.93 1.80 13.69
N PRO A 25 -3.90 1.46 14.55
CA PRO A 25 -3.91 0.17 15.25
C PRO A 25 -3.86 -1.00 14.26
N ILE A 26 -3.18 -2.09 14.64
CA ILE A 26 -2.94 -3.25 13.75
C ILE A 26 -4.23 -3.80 13.13
N ASP A 27 -5.33 -3.83 13.87
CA ASP A 27 -6.63 -4.30 13.36
C ASP A 27 -7.17 -3.40 12.25
N ALA A 28 -6.98 -2.09 12.38
CA ALA A 28 -7.37 -1.11 11.37
C ALA A 28 -6.48 -1.20 10.12
N VAL A 29 -5.19 -1.52 10.29
CA VAL A 29 -4.26 -1.77 9.17
C VAL A 29 -4.67 -3.03 8.42
N THR A 30 -4.96 -4.12 9.13
CA THR A 30 -5.42 -5.39 8.56
C THR A 30 -6.70 -5.20 7.74
N ALA A 31 -7.70 -4.51 8.30
CA ALA A 31 -8.97 -4.25 7.60
C ALA A 31 -8.77 -3.39 6.33
N GLN A 32 -7.86 -2.41 6.37
CA GLN A 32 -7.49 -1.62 5.17
C GLN A 32 -6.89 -2.51 4.08
N ILE A 33 -6.00 -3.44 4.45
CA ILE A 33 -5.37 -4.38 3.50
C ILE A 33 -6.43 -5.31 2.89
N GLU A 34 -7.29 -5.92 3.71
CA GLU A 34 -8.36 -6.80 3.23
C GLU A 34 -9.30 -6.09 2.26
N THR A 35 -9.68 -4.85 2.58
CA THR A 35 -10.53 -4.00 1.72
C THR A 35 -9.88 -3.70 0.37
N LEU A 36 -8.55 -3.50 0.35
CA LEU A 36 -7.81 -3.27 -0.90
C LEU A 36 -7.74 -4.55 -1.74
N LEU A 37 -7.47 -5.70 -1.11
CA LEU A 37 -7.36 -6.98 -1.80
C LEU A 37 -8.70 -7.47 -2.36
N ALA A 38 -9.83 -7.15 -1.72
CA ALA A 38 -11.16 -7.50 -2.22
C ALA A 38 -11.56 -6.79 -3.54
N LYS A 39 -10.80 -5.77 -3.98
CA LYS A 39 -11.05 -5.00 -5.21
C LYS A 39 -10.29 -5.50 -6.43
N VAL A 40 -9.40 -6.48 -6.25
CA VAL A 40 -8.55 -7.09 -7.29
C VAL A 40 -9.16 -8.41 -7.71
#